data_AF-A0A950Y1B1-F1
#
_entry.id   AF-A0A950Y1B1-F1
#
_cell.length_a   1.000
_cell.length_b   1.000
_cell.length_c   1.000
_cell.angle_alpha   90.00
_cell.angle_beta   90.00
_cell.angle_gamma   90.00
#
_symmetry.space_group_name_H-M   'P 1'
#
loop_
_entity.id
_entity.type
_entity.pdbx_description
1 polymer ?
#
loop_
_entity_poly.entity_id
_entity_poly.type
_entity_poly.pdbx_seq_one_letter_code
_entity_poly.pdbx_strand_id
1 'polypeptide(L)' 'MRLARDGDPEEVYFEETDTQFAIGWKDQYRIEGDAFVYFDEDSGRVVTILGHPVHRITDWG' A
#
# COMPACT_ATOMS: atom_id res chain seq x y z
N MET A 1 4.79 2.54 -3.95
CA MET A 1 4.20 1.44 -4.76
C MET A 1 4.33 1.66 -6.27
N ARG A 2 5.16 0.84 -6.92
CA ARG A 2 5.30 0.75 -8.38
C ARG A 2 4.96 -0.68 -8.82
N LEU A 3 4.08 -0.83 -9.81
CA LEU A 3 3.61 -2.15 -10.29
C LEU A 3 4.55 -2.75 -11.35
N ALA A 4 5.26 -1.90 -12.08
CA ALA A 4 6.20 -2.31 -13.11
C ALA A 4 7.29 -1.25 -13.34
N ARG A 5 8.47 -1.69 -13.74
CA ARG A 5 9.61 -0.85 -14.12
C ARG A 5 10.13 -1.32 -15.48
N ASP A 6 10.22 -0.40 -16.43
CA ASP A 6 10.74 -0.66 -17.78
C ASP A 6 10.01 -1.80 -18.55
N GLY A 7 8.75 -2.08 -18.19
CA GLY A 7 7.93 -3.13 -18.80
C GLY A 7 7.94 -4.44 -18.01
N ASP A 8 8.84 -4.60 -17.05
CA ASP A 8 8.93 -5.77 -16.19
C ASP A 8 8.06 -5.57 -14.93
N PRO A 9 7.26 -6.59 -14.53
CA PRO A 9 6.47 -6.53 -13.31
C PRO A 9 7.38 -6.51 -12.08
N GLU A 10 7.08 -5.62 -11.14
CA GLU A 10 7.73 -5.61 -9.83
C GLU A 10 7.07 -6.69 -8.96
N GLU A 11 7.83 -7.36 -8.07
CA GLU A 11 7.38 -8.52 -7.29
C GLU A 11 6.34 -8.17 -6.20
N VAL A 12 5.14 -7.72 -6.57
CA VAL A 12 4.05 -7.37 -5.63
C VAL A 12 3.22 -8.61 -5.30
N TYR A 13 2.74 -8.68 -4.06
CA TYR A 13 1.67 -9.62 -3.75
C TYR A 13 0.43 -9.21 -4.54
N PHE A 14 -0.15 -10.16 -5.27
CA PHE A 14 -1.31 -9.93 -6.10
C PHE A 14 -2.22 -11.15 -5.98
N GLU A 15 -3.45 -10.92 -5.53
CA GLU A 15 -4.51 -11.92 -5.57
C GLU A 15 -5.58 -11.44 -6.53
N GLU A 16 -6.02 -12.32 -7.42
CA GLU A 16 -7.12 -12.05 -8.33
C GLU A 16 -8.12 -13.20 -8.26
N THR A 17 -9.39 -12.83 -8.22
CA THR A 17 -10.55 -13.71 -8.38
C THR A 17 -11.38 -13.19 -9.53
N ASP A 18 -12.40 -13.94 -9.95
CA ASP A 18 -13.28 -13.57 -11.07
C ASP A 18 -13.92 -12.17 -10.95
N THR A 19 -14.01 -11.60 -9.74
CA THR A 19 -14.68 -10.31 -9.50
C THR A 19 -13.89 -9.33 -8.65
N GLN A 20 -12.72 -9.72 -8.13
CA GLN A 20 -11.95 -8.91 -7.19
C GLN A 20 -10.47 -9.11 -7.42
N PHE A 21 -9.71 -8.04 -7.24
CA PHE A 21 -8.27 -8.11 -7.16
C PHE A 21 -7.81 -7.41 -5.88
N ALA A 22 -6.74 -7.92 -5.28
CA ALA A 22 -6.02 -7.33 -4.17
C ALA A 22 -4.56 -7.17 -4.58
N ILE A 23 -4.02 -5.98 -4.34
CA ILE A 23 -2.60 -5.69 -4.50
C ILE A 23 -2.04 -5.49 -3.10
N GLY A 24 -1.14 -6.36 -2.69
CA GLY A 24 -0.43 -6.21 -1.42
C GLY A 24 0.47 -5.00 -1.48
N TRP A 25 0.34 -4.17 -0.45
CA TRP A 25 1.21 -3.02 -0.27
C TRP A 25 2.57 -3.50 0.24
N LYS A 26 3.63 -3.20 -0.53
CA LYS A 26 5.01 -3.62 -0.19
C LYS A 26 5.64 -2.76 0.90
N ASP A 27 5.32 -1.47 0.89
CA ASP A 27 6.00 -0.51 1.73
C ASP A 27 5.59 -0.73 3.19
N GLN A 28 6.56 -0.64 4.12
CA GLN A 28 6.24 -0.69 5.55
C GLN A 28 5.33 0.50 5.89
N TYR A 29 4.19 0.21 6.50
CA TYR A 29 3.23 1.22 6.91
C TYR A 29 2.90 1.08 8.41
N ARG A 30 2.42 2.18 8.98
CA ARG A 30 1.82 2.22 10.31
C ARG A 30 0.64 3.20 10.31
N ILE A 31 -0.30 2.97 11.20
CA ILE A 31 -1.42 3.88 11.43
C ILE A 31 -1.11 4.69 12.70
N GLU A 32 -1.13 6.01 12.59
CA GLU A 32 -0.91 6.94 13.72
C GLU A 32 -2.15 7.84 13.87
N GLY A 33 -3.06 7.46 14.76
CA GLY A 33 -4.37 8.11 14.86
C GLY A 33 -5.14 7.96 13.55
N ASP A 34 -5.53 9.08 12.94
CA ASP A 34 -6.22 9.11 11.64
C ASP A 34 -5.25 9.19 10.43
N ALA A 35 -3.94 9.10 10.67
CA ALA A 35 -2.93 9.20 9.63
C ALA A 35 -2.47 7.82 9.16
N PHE A 36 -2.38 7.66 7.84
CA PHE A 36 -1.69 6.54 7.21
C PHE A 36 -0.26 6.98 6.90
N VAL A 37 0.72 6.36 7.56
CA VAL A 37 2.14 6.69 7.40
C VAL A 37 2.86 5.53 6.77
N TYR A 38 3.59 5.76 5.68
CA TYR A 38 4.39 4.74 5.02
C TYR A 38 5.77 5.27 4.61
N PHE A 39 6.73 4.35 4.48
CA PHE A 39 8.04 4.64 3.93
C PHE A 39 8.05 4.38 2.43
N ASP A 40 8.15 5.41 1.62
CA ASP A 40 8.29 5.28 0.17
C ASP A 40 9.72 4.83 -0.16
N GLU A 41 9.90 3.54 -0.45
CA GLU A 41 11.20 2.96 -0.77
C GLU A 41 11.81 3.56 -2.05
N ASP A 42 10.98 3.98 -3.01
CA ASP A 42 11.46 4.54 -4.28
C ASP A 42 12.13 5.91 -4.07
N SER A 43 11.56 6.76 -3.20
CA SER A 43 12.09 8.09 -2.91
C SER A 43 12.94 8.16 -1.63
N GLY A 44 12.93 7.11 -0.82
CA GLY A 44 13.55 7.06 0.51
C GLY A 44 12.91 8.01 1.52
N ARG A 45 11.63 8.36 1.34
CA ARG A 45 10.93 9.37 2.15
C ARG A 45 9.83 8.74 3.00
N VAL A 46 9.62 9.30 4.18
CA VAL A 46 8.40 9.04 4.96
C VAL A 46 7.29 9.93 4.41
N VAL A 47 6.17 9.30 4.08
CA VAL A 47 4.97 9.98 3.57
C VAL A 47 3.83 9.80 4.56
N THR A 48 3.12 10.90 4.84
CA THR A 48 1.95 10.93 5.70
C THR A 48 0.72 11.30 4.87
N ILE A 49 -0.26 10.41 4.81
CA ILE A 49 -1.55 10.63 4.17
C ILE A 49 -2.59 10.89 5.26
N LEU A 50 -3.23 12.06 5.19
CA LEU A 50 -4.35 12.45 6.05
C LEU A 50 -5.67 12.27 5.31
N GLY A 51 -6.74 11.93 6.04
CA GLY A 51 -8.09 11.77 5.48
C GLY A 51 -8.32 10.48 4.70
N HIS A 52 -7.32 9.60 4.61
CA HIS A 52 -7.53 8.23 4.18
C HIS A 52 -8.35 7.49 5.26
N PRO A 53 -9.37 6.69 4.90
CA PRO A 53 -10.23 6.02 5.87
C PRO A 53 -9.51 4.85 6.55
N VAL A 54 -8.54 5.16 7.42
CA VAL A 54 -7.70 4.18 8.13
C VAL A 54 -8.49 3.21 8.99
N HIS A 55 -9.66 3.61 9.49
CA HIS A 55 -10.58 2.74 10.24
C HIS A 55 -11.01 1.52 9.42
N ARG A 56 -11.15 1.66 8.09
CA ARG A 56 -11.50 0.53 7.22
C ARG A 56 -10.36 -0.44 7.00
N ILE A 57 -9.12 -0.09 7.36
CA ILE A 57 -7.96 -0.97 7.20
C ILE A 57 -7.85 -1.88 8.43
N THR A 58 -8.12 -1.35 9.63
CA THR A 58 -8.13 -2.12 10.89
C THR A 58 -9.28 -3.12 11.00
N ASP A 59 -10.38 -2.92 10.27
CA ASP A 59 -11.55 -3.80 10.31
C ASP A 59 -11.33 -5.15 9.59
N TRP A 60 -10.24 -5.32 8.85
CA TRP A 60 -9.90 -6.53 8.10
C TRP A 60 -8.82 -7.39 8.78
N GLY A 61 -8.43 -7.05 10.01
CA GLY A 61 -7.43 -7.75 10.82
C GLY A 61 -7.99 -8.88 11.67
#